data_AF-A0A524BL98-F1
#
_entry.id   AF-A0A524BL98-F1
#
_cell.length_a   1.000
_cell.length_b   1.000
_cell.length_c   1.000
_cell.angle_alpha   90.00
_cell.angle_beta   90.00
_cell.angle_gamma   90.00
#
_symmetry.space_group_name_H-M   'P 1'
#
loop_
_entity.id
_entity.type
_entity.pdbx_description
1 polymer ?
#
loop_
_entity_poly.entity_id
_entity_poly.type
_entity_poly.pdbx_seq_one_letter_code
_entity_poly.pdbx_strand_id
1 'polypeptide(L)' 'MAMTAEVKDELSRLDVTKSCCRKSEVSALLRFSGGLHIVAGHIVVEADLDAGATA' A
#
# COMPACT_ATOMS: atom_id res chain seq x y z
N MET A 1 -2.61 -15.29 3.29
CA MET A 1 -2.73 -15.92 1.96
C MET A 1 -1.76 -15.21 1.05
N ALA A 2 -0.94 -15.94 0.29
CA ALA A 2 0.03 -15.32 -0.63
C ALA A 2 -0.61 -15.21 -2.02
N MET A 3 -0.72 -13.99 -2.55
CA MET A 3 -0.99 -13.78 -3.98
C MET A 3 0.28 -14.08 -4.78
N THR A 4 0.12 -14.55 -6.02
CA THR A 4 1.25 -14.72 -6.93
C THR A 4 1.77 -13.36 -7.40
N ALA A 5 3.04 -13.30 -7.79
CA ALA A 5 3.65 -12.08 -8.32
C ALA A 5 2.90 -11.55 -9.56
N GLU A 6 2.40 -12.45 -10.40
CA GLU A 6 1.62 -12.10 -11.60
C GLU A 6 0.33 -11.36 -11.25
N VAL A 7 -0.42 -11.82 -10.24
CA VAL A 7 -1.66 -11.15 -9.83
C VAL A 7 -1.36 -9.80 -9.17
N LYS A 8 -0.23 -9.66 -8.47
CA LYS A 8 0.18 -8.35 -7.92
C LYS A 8 0.51 -7.34 -9.03
N ASP A 9 1.23 -7.77 -10.06
CA ASP A 9 1.52 -6.93 -11.23
C ASP A 9 0.24 -6.53 -11.98
N GLU A 10 -0.71 -7.46 -12.15
CA GLU A 10 -2.02 -7.16 -12.75
C GLU A 10 -2.79 -6.10 -11.95
N LEU A 11 -2.89 -6.26 -10.63
CA LEU A 11 -3.59 -5.30 -9.77
C LEU A 11 -2.89 -3.93 -9.73
N SER A 12 -1.56 -3.88 -9.79
CA SER A 12 -0.81 -2.62 -9.78
C SER A 12 -1.10 -1.69 -10.97
N ARG A 13 -1.74 -2.23 -12.03
CA ARG A 13 -2.11 -1.50 -13.26
C ARG A 13 -3.57 -1.05 -13.25
N LEU A 14 -4.33 -1.38 -12.21
CA LEU A 14 -5.74 -1.00 -12.09
C LEU A 14 -5.85 0.50 -11.75
N ASP A 15 -6.52 1.27 -12.63
CA ASP A 15 -6.77 2.68 -12.36
C ASP A 15 -8.01 2.89 -11.46
N VAL A 16 -7.80 3.42 -10.27
CA VAL A 16 -8.86 3.74 -9.31
C VAL A 16 -9.28 5.19 -9.43
N THR A 17 -10.39 5.41 -10.13
CA THR A 17 -10.90 6.76 -10.47
C THR A 17 -11.67 7.45 -9.35
N LYS A 18 -12.27 6.68 -8.43
CA LYS A 18 -13.04 7.22 -7.30
C LYS A 18 -12.15 7.50 -6.10
N SER A 19 -12.22 8.72 -5.58
CA SER A 19 -11.41 9.15 -4.43
C SER A 19 -11.66 8.32 -3.15
N CYS A 20 -12.89 7.87 -2.91
CA CYS A 20 -13.20 7.00 -1.77
C CYS A 20 -12.51 5.64 -1.89
N CYS A 21 -12.48 5.05 -3.08
CA CYS A 21 -11.83 3.76 -3.34
C CYS A 21 -10.31 3.87 -3.17
N ARG A 22 -9.69 4.93 -3.69
CA ARG A 22 -8.25 5.18 -3.53
C ARG A 22 -7.85 5.35 -2.06
N LYS A 23 -8.69 6.03 -1.27
CA LYS A 23 -8.49 6.15 0.18
C LYS A 23 -8.60 4.81 0.88
N SER A 24 -9.59 3.97 0.54
CA SER A 24 -9.73 2.65 1.16
C SER A 24 -8.55 1.74 0.83
N GLU A 25 -8.04 1.79 -0.39
CA GLU A 25 -6.89 1.02 -0.84
C GLU A 25 -5.62 1.38 -0.07
N VAL A 26 -5.28 2.67 -0.02
CA VAL A 26 -4.11 3.16 0.76
C VAL A 26 -4.27 2.85 2.24
N SER A 27 -5.48 2.99 2.79
CA SER A 27 -5.74 2.69 4.21
C SER A 27 -5.58 1.20 4.51
N ALA A 28 -6.02 0.33 3.61
CA ALA A 28 -5.86 -1.11 3.74
C ALA A 28 -4.39 -1.52 3.65
N LEU A 29 -3.65 -0.99 2.67
CA LEU A 29 -2.21 -1.21 2.52
C LEU A 29 -1.49 -0.84 3.82
N LEU A 30 -1.60 0.42 4.26
CA LEU A 30 -0.94 0.88 5.49
C LEU A 30 -1.40 0.15 6.75
N ARG A 31 -2.62 -0.39 6.79
CA ARG A 31 -3.08 -1.18 7.94
C ARG A 31 -2.36 -2.53 8.07
N PHE A 32 -1.93 -3.12 6.97
CA PHE A 32 -1.33 -4.45 6.96
C PHE A 32 0.18 -4.44 6.74
N SER A 33 0.72 -3.43 6.04
CA SER A 33 2.16 -3.27 5.81
C SER A 33 2.77 -2.09 6.54
N GLY A 34 1.95 -1.22 7.15
CA GLY A 34 2.39 0.07 7.63
C GLY A 34 2.83 0.13 9.08
N GLY A 35 3.79 1.02 9.34
CA GLY A 35 4.26 1.43 10.66
C GLY A 35 4.18 2.95 10.82
N LEU A 36 3.93 3.42 12.05
CA LEU A 36 3.98 4.84 12.38
C LEU A 36 5.06 5.07 13.44
N HIS A 37 6.04 5.88 13.09
CA HIS A 37 7.20 6.16 13.93
C HIS A 37 7.42 7.66 14.05
N ILE A 38 7.91 8.11 15.21
CA ILE A 38 8.38 9.48 15.37
C ILE A 38 9.90 9.45 15.32
N VAL A 39 10.47 10.05 14.28
CA VAL A 39 11.93 10.12 14.07
C VAL A 39 12.34 11.59 14.06
N ALA A 40 13.19 11.98 15.01
CA ALA A 40 13.66 13.37 15.16
C ALA A 40 12.53 14.43 15.23
N GLY A 41 11.38 14.08 15.82
CA GLY A 41 10.21 14.97 15.92
C GLY A 41 9.31 15.00 14.68
N HIS A 42 9.61 14.19 13.65
CA HIS A 42 8.79 14.04 12.45
C HIS A 42 8.00 12.73 12.49
N ILE A 43 6.76 12.77 12.03
CA ILE A 43 5.96 11.56 11.81
C ILE A 43 6.46 10.90 10.53
N VAL A 44 6.90 9.66 10.63
CA VAL A 44 7.31 8.81 9.51
C VAL A 44 6.24 7.75 9.31
N VAL A 45 5.80 7.62 8.07
CA VAL A 45 4.91 6.55 7.62
C VAL A 45 5.77 5.54 6.88
N GLU A 46 5.90 4.35 7.44
CA GLU A 46 6.66 3.25 6.86
C GLU A 46 5.69 2.23 6.25
N ALA A 47 6.10 1.52 5.20
CA ALA A 47 5.36 0.41 4.62
C ALA A 47 6.34 -0.64 4.09
N ASP A 48 6.24 -1.88 4.56
CA ASP A 48 7.06 -3.01 4.09
C ASP A 48 6.29 -3.82 3.04
N LEU A 49 6.80 -3.82 1.81
CA LEU A 49 6.13 -4.36 0.63
C LEU A 49 7.11 -5.27 -0.13
N ASP A 50 6.64 -6.45 -0.53
CA ASP A 50 7.44 -7.46 -1.23
C ASP A 50 7.39 -7.31 -2.76
N ALA A 51 6.71 -6.28 -3.27
CA ALA A 51 6.62 -5.94 -4.70
C ALA A 51 7.01 -4.48 -4.93
N GLY A 52 7.78 -4.21 -5.99
CA GLY A 52 8.18 -2.84 -6.35
C GLY A 52 7.06 -2.02 -7.00
N ALA A 53 6.14 -2.68 -7.71
CA ALA A 53 4.90 -2.11 -8.18
C ALA A 53 3.79 -2.49 -7.20
N THR A 54 3.20 -1.50 -6.54
CA THR A 54 2.10 -1.68 -5.58
C THR A 54 0.93 -0.79 -5.98
N ALA A 55 -0.28 -1.28 -5.72
CA ALA A 55 -1.53 -0.56 -5.97
C ALA A 55 -1.65 0.72 -5.13
#